data_AF-A0A1X7JTQ0-F1
#
_entry.id   AF-A0A1X7JTQ0-F1
#
_cell.length_a   1.000
_cell.length_b   1.000
_cell.length_c   1.000
_cell.angle_alpha   90.00
_cell.angle_beta   90.00
_cell.angle_gamma   90.00
#
_symmetry.space_group_name_H-M   'P 1'
#
loop_
_entity.id
_entity.type
_entity.pdbx_description
1 polymer ?
#
loop_
_entity_poly.entity_id
_entity_poly.type
_entity_poly.pdbx_seq_one_letter_code
_entity_poly.pdbx_strand_id
1 'polypeptide(L)'
;MSLVLDSMPSAPTTPDSVTTEGSATQLRWHLVFDGVWLARRDGRFAGMAQGLPGHPAKLTDACGNLCGLYSSIDDAKGALLVLSR
;
A
#
# COMPACT_ATOMS: atom_id res chain seq x y z
N MET A 1 42.70 -4.06 38.05
CA MET A 1 42.50 -4.13 36.59
C MET A 1 41.15 -3.53 36.29
N SER A 2 41.16 -2.33 35.72
CA SER A 2 39.96 -1.57 35.33
C SER A 2 39.43 -2.10 34.00
N LEU A 3 38.10 -2.17 33.84
CA LEU A 3 37.42 -1.84 32.58
C LEU A 3 36.10 -1.15 32.90
N VAL A 4 35.90 -0.05 32.19
CA VAL A 4 34.92 1.02 32.39
C VAL A 4 33.69 0.74 31.52
N LEU A 5 32.54 1.31 31.90
CA LEU A 5 31.25 1.29 31.19
C LEU A 5 31.33 1.78 29.73
N ASP A 6 30.44 1.30 28.86
CA ASP A 6 29.79 2.07 27.76
C ASP A 6 28.58 1.26 27.23
N SER A 7 27.33 1.63 27.50
CA SER A 7 26.44 2.51 26.70
C SER A 7 25.38 1.76 25.85
N MET A 8 24.12 2.15 26.08
CA MET A 8 22.88 1.96 25.30
C MET A 8 23.01 2.27 23.78
N PRO A 9 21.95 2.14 22.94
CA PRO A 9 20.78 1.26 22.93
C PRO A 9 20.67 0.46 21.60
N SER A 10 19.99 -0.68 21.57
CA SER A 10 19.56 -1.28 20.30
C SER A 10 18.46 -0.41 19.69
N ALA A 11 18.84 0.40 18.70
CA ALA A 11 17.92 1.22 17.92
C ALA A 11 16.81 0.37 17.28
N PRO A 12 15.54 0.82 17.28
CA PRO A 12 14.53 0.21 16.42
C PRO A 12 14.92 0.50 14.97
N THR A 13 15.19 -0.55 14.20
CA THR A 13 15.35 -0.43 12.75
C THR A 13 13.98 -0.09 12.16
N THR A 14 13.67 1.20 12.06
CA THR A 14 12.58 1.68 11.21
C THR A 14 12.94 1.38 9.75
N PRO A 15 12.07 0.75 8.96
CA PRO A 15 12.25 0.69 7.53
C PRO A 15 11.73 2.00 6.94
N ASP A 16 12.49 3.09 7.09
CA ASP A 16 12.23 4.30 6.30
C ASP A 16 12.97 4.18 4.97
N SER A 17 12.45 3.31 4.10
CA SER A 17 12.70 3.45 2.67
C SER A 17 11.90 4.65 2.17
N VAL A 18 12.41 5.86 2.43
CA VAL A 18 12.02 7.05 1.69
C VAL A 18 12.66 6.92 0.31
N THR A 19 11.90 6.32 -0.61
CA THR A 19 12.18 6.44 -2.03
C THR A 19 11.69 7.83 -2.46
N THR A 20 12.62 8.77 -2.53
CA THR A 20 12.40 10.08 -3.17
C THR A 20 12.35 9.83 -4.68
N GLU A 21 11.16 9.58 -5.23
CA GLU A 21 10.94 9.57 -6.67
C GLU A 21 9.89 10.63 -7.01
N GLY A 22 10.15 11.34 -8.12
CA GLY A 22 9.48 12.57 -8.51
C GLY A 22 7.95 12.49 -8.52
N SER A 23 7.33 13.67 -8.55
CA SER A 23 5.88 13.94 -8.51
C SER A 23 5.04 13.23 -9.59
N ALA A 24 5.09 11.90 -9.66
CA ALA A 24 4.05 11.06 -10.21
C ALA A 24 3.06 10.85 -9.07
N THR A 25 1.80 11.21 -9.28
CA THR A 25 0.69 10.95 -8.34
C THR A 25 0.59 9.46 -8.03
N GLN A 26 1.35 9.02 -7.02
CA GLN A 26 1.50 7.62 -6.64
C GLN A 26 0.33 7.22 -5.74
N LEU A 27 -0.31 6.09 -6.07
CA LEU A 27 -1.29 5.49 -5.18
C LEU A 27 -0.57 4.84 -3.99
N ARG A 28 -0.94 5.22 -2.77
CA ARG A 28 -0.52 4.55 -1.54
C ARG A 28 -1.57 3.52 -1.15
N TRP A 29 -1.14 2.28 -0.99
CA TRP A 29 -2.04 1.17 -0.63
C TRP A 29 -1.89 0.81 0.84
N HIS A 30 -3.02 0.67 1.53
CA HIS A 30 -3.08 0.28 2.93
C HIS A 30 -3.97 -0.97 3.08
N LEU A 31 -3.42 -2.03 3.67
CA LEU A 31 -4.19 -3.19 4.10
C LEU A 31 -5.04 -2.77 5.30
N VAL A 32 -6.36 -2.98 5.22
CA VAL A 32 -7.29 -2.65 6.32
C VAL A 32 -7.87 -3.88 7.00
N PHE A 33 -8.12 -4.93 6.22
CA PHE A 33 -8.51 -6.26 6.68
C PHE A 33 -7.89 -7.28 5.75
N ASP A 34 -7.87 -8.55 6.14
CA ASP A 34 -7.32 -9.60 5.28
C ASP A 34 -8.01 -9.61 3.91
N GLY A 35 -7.19 -9.59 2.85
CA GLY A 35 -7.66 -9.46 1.47
C GLY A 35 -8.28 -8.11 1.07
N VAL A 36 -8.28 -7.08 1.91
CA VAL A 36 -8.89 -5.76 1.60
C VAL A 36 -7.87 -4.63 1.68
N TRP A 37 -7.67 -3.95 0.57
CA TRP A 37 -6.70 -2.87 0.41
C TRP A 37 -7.38 -1.57 -0.03
N LEU A 38 -7.07 -0.46 0.64
CA LEU A 38 -7.52 0.87 0.25
C LEU A 38 -6.40 1.63 -0.45
N ALA A 39 -6.72 2.25 -1.58
CA ALA A 39 -5.86 3.20 -2.27
C ALA A 39 -6.13 4.61 -1.77
N ARG A 40 -5.04 5.36 -1.53
CA ARG A 40 -5.07 6.79 -1.32
C ARG A 40 -4.20 7.50 -2.35
N ARG A 41 -4.67 8.67 -2.78
CA ARG A 41 -3.90 9.63 -3.55
C ARG A 41 -3.95 10.96 -2.85
N ASP A 42 -2.79 11.55 -2.59
CA ASP A 42 -2.66 12.86 -1.93
C ASP A 42 -3.50 12.95 -0.63
N GLY A 43 -3.51 11.85 0.13
CA GLY A 43 -4.27 11.68 1.37
C GLY A 43 -5.76 11.35 1.20
N ARG A 44 -6.33 11.51 0.00
CA ARG A 44 -7.74 11.22 -0.30
C ARG A 44 -7.96 9.76 -0.70
N PHE A 45 -9.13 9.22 -0.35
CA PHE A 45 -9.54 7.89 -0.81
C PHE A 45 -9.68 7.87 -2.33
N ALA A 46 -9.06 6.89 -2.98
CA ALA A 46 -9.06 6.75 -4.44
C ALA A 46 -9.78 5.47 -4.92
N GLY A 47 -9.96 4.49 -4.04
CA GLY A 47 -10.61 3.22 -4.38
C GLY A 47 -10.16 2.08 -3.46
N MET A 48 -10.69 0.90 -3.71
CA MET A 48 -10.45 -0.29 -2.90
C MET A 48 -10.32 -1.52 -3.78
N ALA A 49 -9.34 -2.37 -3.46
CA ALA A 49 -9.18 -3.68 -4.03
C ALA A 49 -9.47 -4.75 -2.97
N GLN A 50 -10.29 -5.74 -3.32
CA GLN A 50 -10.67 -6.84 -2.43
C GLN A 50 -10.40 -8.17 -3.11
N GLY A 51 -9.60 -9.04 -2.52
CA GLY A 51 -9.29 -10.35 -3.09
C GLY A 51 -8.54 -11.21 -2.10
N LEU A 52 -8.91 -12.49 -2.04
CA LEU A 52 -8.21 -13.51 -1.28
C LEU A 52 -7.30 -14.32 -2.21
N PRO A 53 -6.24 -14.97 -1.68
CA PRO A 53 -5.42 -15.88 -2.46
C PRO A 53 -6.27 -16.92 -3.21
N GLY A 54 -5.96 -17.13 -4.49
CA GLY A 54 -6.66 -18.09 -5.35
C GLY A 54 -8.03 -17.66 -5.85
N HIS A 55 -8.49 -16.45 -5.54
CA HIS A 55 -9.77 -15.91 -5.99
C HIS A 55 -9.58 -14.61 -6.79
N PRO A 56 -10.46 -14.30 -7.75
CA PRO A 56 -10.42 -13.03 -8.45
C PRO A 56 -10.55 -11.85 -7.49
N ALA A 57 -9.76 -10.80 -7.73
CA ALA A 57 -9.83 -9.56 -6.98
C ALA A 57 -10.83 -8.60 -7.61
N LYS A 58 -11.65 -7.96 -6.77
CA LYS A 58 -12.61 -6.93 -7.13
C LYS A 58 -11.99 -5.55 -6.92
N LEU A 59 -12.06 -4.68 -7.93
CA LEU A 59 -11.63 -3.28 -7.80
C LEU A 59 -12.84 -2.34 -7.79
N THR A 60 -12.84 -1.39 -6.87
CA THR A 60 -13.84 -0.31 -6.79
C THR A 60 -13.16 1.05 -6.75
N ASP A 61 -13.78 2.06 -7.37
CA ASP A 61 -13.29 3.44 -7.35
C ASP A 61 -13.67 4.18 -6.06
N ALA A 62 -13.30 5.46 -5.96
CA ALA A 62 -13.61 6.31 -4.82
C ALA A 62 -15.11 6.52 -4.58
N CYS A 63 -15.94 6.32 -5.60
CA CYS A 63 -17.40 6.46 -5.55
C CYS A 63 -18.09 5.12 -5.22
N GLY A 64 -17.34 4.03 -5.11
CA GLY A 64 -17.87 2.70 -4.87
C GLY A 64 -18.33 1.97 -6.14
N ASN A 65 -18.06 2.51 -7.33
CA ASN A 65 -18.38 1.82 -8.58
C ASN A 65 -17.42 0.65 -8.79
N LEU A 66 -17.94 -0.47 -9.29
CA LEU A 66 -17.11 -1.61 -9.69
C LEU A 66 -16.34 -1.27 -10.98
N CYS A 67 -15.01 -1.23 -10.89
CA CYS A 67 -14.14 -1.02 -12.04
C CYS A 67 -13.84 -2.32 -12.79
N GLY A 68 -13.90 -3.47 -12.10
CA GLY A 68 -13.68 -4.77 -12.72
C GLY A 68 -13.32 -5.88 -11.73
N LEU A 69 -13.20 -7.09 -12.28
CA LEU A 69 -12.64 -8.27 -11.63
C LEU A 69 -11.31 -8.61 -12.30
N TYR A 70 -10.32 -8.94 -11.49
CA TYR A 70 -8.93 -9.17 -11.88
C TYR A 70 -8.46 -10.53 -11.38
N SER A 71 -7.49 -11.13 -12.06
CA SER A 71 -6.91 -12.43 -11.69
C SER A 71 -6.24 -12.43 -10.32
N SER A 72 -5.74 -11.27 -9.87
CA SER A 72 -5.04 -11.12 -8.60
C SER A 72 -5.22 -9.73 -8.00
N ILE A 73 -4.84 -9.58 -6.72
CA ILE A 73 -4.88 -8.28 -6.03
C ILE A 73 -3.91 -7.28 -6.65
N ASP A 74 -2.76 -7.74 -7.14
CA ASP A 74 -1.73 -6.88 -7.74
C ASP A 74 -2.19 -6.35 -9.11
N ASP A 75 -2.87 -7.18 -9.90
CA ASP A 75 -3.50 -6.75 -11.16
C ASP A 75 -4.55 -5.67 -10.90
N ALA A 76 -5.40 -5.86 -9.88
CA ALA A 76 -6.41 -4.87 -9.49
C ALA A 76 -5.75 -3.55 -9.04
N LYS A 77 -4.68 -3.60 -8.25
CA LYS A 77 -3.95 -2.41 -7.79
C LYS A 77 -3.33 -1.65 -8.97
N GLY A 78 -2.73 -2.37 -9.92
CA GLY A 78 -2.16 -1.80 -11.13
C GLY A 78 -3.21 -1.12 -12.02
N ALA A 79 -4.39 -1.72 -12.14
CA ALA A 79 -5.47 -1.15 -12.94
C ALA A 79 -6.00 0.18 -12.39
N LEU A 80 -6.09 0.33 -11.06
CA LEU A 80 -6.52 1.60 -10.46
C LEU A 80 -5.54 2.74 -10.77
N LEU A 81 -4.23 2.46 -10.85
CA LEU A 81 -3.23 3.45 -11.21
C LEU A 81 -3.46 4.01 -12.63
N VAL A 82 -3.95 3.18 -13.55
CA VAL A 82 -4.28 3.59 -14.92
C VAL A 82 -5.57 4.39 -14.96
N LEU A 83 -6.62 3.93 -14.26
CA LEU A 83 -7.94 4.59 -14.24
C LEU A 83 -7.95 5.96 -13.57
N SER A 84 -6.96 6.22 -12.72
CA SER A 84 -6.91 7.43 -11.93
C SER A 84 -6.00 8.50 -12.54
N ARG A 85 -5.30 8.26 -13.66
CA ARG A 85 -4.57 9.32 -14.37
C ARG A 85 -5.53 10.25 -15.12
#